data_AF-A0A2E7LMV1-F1
#
_entry.id   AF-A0A2E7LMV1-F1
#
_cell.length_a   1.000
_cell.length_b   1.000
_cell.length_c   1.000
_cell.angle_alpha   90.00
_cell.angle_beta   90.00
_cell.angle_gamma   90.00
#
_symmetry.space_group_name_H-M   'P 1'
#
loop_
_entity.id
_entity.type
_entity.pdbx_description
1 polymer ?
#
loop_
_entity_poly.entity_id
_entity_poly.type
_entity_poly.pdbx_seq_one_letter_code
_entity_poly.pdbx_strand_id
1 'polypeptide(L)'
;MAKSPGAARGPDNVQRSVEMEHHLNECASICFRDKAGEVLLDHLRSITVMKAQSPPLDSLTLAHAEGARWLVAVLIQRIELGRKGLPPLGK
;
A
#
# COMPACT_ATOMS: atom_id res chain seq x y z
N MET A 1 1.22 -34.96 5.34
CA MET A 1 1.07 -34.04 4.20
C MET A 1 1.45 -32.65 4.68
N ALA A 2 2.51 -32.05 4.15
CA ALA A 2 2.83 -30.66 4.45
C ALA A 2 1.72 -29.77 3.86
N LYS A 3 1.13 -28.89 4.66
CA LYS A 3 0.15 -27.91 4.21
C LYS A 3 0.83 -27.02 3.17
N SER A 4 0.27 -26.91 1.96
CA SER A 4 0.75 -25.93 0.98
C SER A 4 0.77 -24.55 1.64
N PRO A 5 1.83 -23.73 1.47
CA PRO A 5 1.84 -22.38 1.98
C PRO A 5 0.61 -21.66 1.43
N GLY A 6 -0.20 -21.08 2.32
CA GLY A 6 -1.43 -20.41 1.92
C GLY A 6 -1.12 -19.27 0.95
N ALA A 7 -1.97 -19.05 -0.04
CA ALA A 7 -1.89 -17.89 -0.92
C ALA A 7 -2.86 -16.81 -0.45
N ALA A 8 -2.40 -15.57 -0.36
CA ALA A 8 -3.21 -14.41 0.00
C ALA A 8 -3.17 -13.36 -1.11
N ARG A 9 -4.27 -12.62 -1.29
CA ARG A 9 -4.35 -11.47 -2.19
C ARG A 9 -4.05 -10.20 -1.42
N GLY A 10 -3.02 -9.47 -1.85
CA GLY A 10 -2.63 -8.21 -1.25
C GLY A 10 -3.55 -7.04 -1.61
N PRO A 11 -3.37 -5.86 -0.95
CA PRO A 11 -4.04 -4.61 -1.29
C PRO A 11 -3.78 -4.12 -2.73
N ASP A 12 -2.69 -4.60 -3.36
CA ASP A 12 -2.36 -4.37 -4.77
C ASP A 12 -3.08 -5.34 -5.72
N ASN A 13 -3.99 -6.17 -5.21
CA ASN A 13 -4.69 -7.24 -5.93
C ASN A 13 -3.79 -8.33 -6.51
N VAL A 14 -2.52 -8.40 -6.11
CA VAL A 14 -1.61 -9.46 -6.54
C VAL A 14 -1.66 -10.62 -5.56
N GLN A 15 -1.65 -11.85 -6.09
CA GLN A 15 -1.65 -13.04 -5.26
C GLN A 15 -0.22 -13.51 -5.00
N ARG A 16 0.13 -13.64 -3.71
CA ARG A 16 1.45 -14.11 -3.25
C ARG A 16 1.27 -15.12 -2.13
N SER A 17 2.36 -15.74 -1.69
CA SER A 17 2.32 -16.53 -0.46
C SER A 17 2.01 -15.64 0.74
N VAL A 18 1.39 -16.21 1.76
CA VAL A 18 1.08 -15.51 3.01
C VAL A 18 2.36 -14.90 3.62
N GLU A 19 3.46 -15.65 3.62
CA GLU A 19 4.76 -15.19 4.16
C GLU A 19 5.28 -13.96 3.42
N MET A 20 5.15 -13.92 2.09
CA MET A 20 5.55 -12.77 1.29
C MET A 20 4.66 -11.56 1.57
N GLU A 21 3.35 -11.74 1.70
CA GLU A 21 2.43 -10.65 2.05
C GLU A 21 2.75 -10.06 3.43
N HIS A 22 3.08 -10.91 4.41
CA HIS A 22 3.55 -10.46 5.72
C HIS A 22 4.87 -9.70 5.62
N HIS A 23 5.84 -10.23 4.89
CA HIS A 23 7.14 -9.59 4.72
C HIS A 23 7.03 -8.21 4.07
N LEU A 24 6.18 -8.06 3.04
CA LEU A 24 5.91 -6.77 2.41
C LEU A 24 5.28 -5.75 3.38
N ASN A 25 4.33 -6.20 4.20
CA ASN A 25 3.70 -5.35 5.21
C ASN A 25 4.70 -4.90 6.28
N GLU A 26 5.56 -5.81 6.75
CA GLU A 26 6.62 -5.52 7.71
C GLU A 26 7.65 -4.54 7.15
N CYS A 27 8.15 -4.77 5.93
CA CYS A 27 9.06 -3.85 5.26
C CYS A 27 8.44 -2.44 5.14
N ALA A 28 7.18 -2.35 4.74
CA ALA A 28 6.48 -1.07 4.65
C ALA A 28 6.37 -0.39 6.03
N SER A 29 5.98 -1.12 7.08
CA SER A 29 5.87 -0.53 8.42
C SER A 29 7.21 -0.06 8.96
N ILE A 30 8.29 -0.81 8.73
CA ILE A 30 9.66 -0.45 9.16
C ILE A 30 10.13 0.82 8.44
N CYS A 31 9.98 0.90 7.11
CA CYS A 31 10.40 2.06 6.33
C CYS A 31 9.67 3.36 6.73
N PHE A 32 8.43 3.23 7.23
CA PHE A 32 7.58 4.36 7.61
C PHE A 32 7.27 4.38 9.12
N ARG A 33 8.18 3.89 9.96
CA ARG A 33 7.97 3.84 11.43
C ARG A 33 8.37 5.11 12.16
N ASP A 34 9.31 5.87 11.61
CA ASP A 34 9.93 7.01 12.27
C ASP A 34 9.48 8.34 11.65
N LYS A 35 9.98 9.44 12.22
CA LYS A 35 9.56 10.77 11.79
C LYS A 35 9.95 11.08 10.35
N ALA A 36 11.08 10.56 9.86
CA ALA A 36 11.49 10.77 8.48
C ALA A 36 10.54 10.06 7.51
N GLY A 37 10.16 8.83 7.84
CA GLY A 37 9.15 8.08 7.11
C GLY A 37 7.80 8.81 7.07
N GLU A 38 7.32 9.32 8.21
CA GLU A 38 6.09 10.13 8.26
C GLU A 38 6.15 11.35 7.32
N VAL A 39 7.24 12.11 7.35
CA VAL A 39 7.42 13.29 6.50
C VAL A 39 7.36 12.92 5.02
N LEU A 40 8.00 11.81 4.63
CA LEU A 40 7.96 11.33 3.24
C LEU A 40 6.55 10.87 2.86
N LEU A 41 5.85 10.15 3.74
CA LEU A 41 4.49 9.70 3.47
C LEU A 41 3.52 10.87 3.30
N ASP A 42 3.63 11.89 4.15
CA ASP A 42 2.82 13.12 4.05
C ASP A 42 3.11 13.86 2.74
N HIS A 43 4.38 13.95 2.33
CA HIS A 43 4.74 14.51 1.03
C HIS A 43 4.13 13.72 -0.14
N LEU A 44 4.22 12.39 -0.12
CA LEU A 44 3.61 11.54 -1.15
C LEU A 44 2.10 11.77 -1.22
N ARG A 45 1.42 11.85 -0.07
CA ARG A 45 -0.02 12.17 0.00
C ARG A 45 -0.33 13.54 -0.58
N SER A 46 0.50 14.56 -0.34
CA SER A 46 0.26 15.93 -0.81
C SER A 46 0.35 16.04 -2.33
N ILE A 47 1.28 15.33 -2.97
CA ILE A 47 1.46 15.38 -4.43
C ILE A 47 0.56 14.40 -5.20
N THR A 48 -0.13 13.48 -4.50
CA THR A 48 -1.01 12.46 -5.10
C THR A 48 -2.46 12.54 -4.60
N VAL A 49 -2.75 11.94 -3.44
CA VAL A 49 -4.08 11.73 -2.87
C VAL A 49 -4.81 13.05 -2.64
N MET A 50 -4.11 14.05 -2.09
CA MET A 50 -4.67 15.35 -1.75
C MET A 50 -4.57 16.38 -2.89
N LYS A 51 -3.91 16.02 -4.00
CA LYS A 51 -3.74 16.92 -5.13
C LYS A 51 -5.06 17.07 -5.89
N ALA A 52 -5.64 18.26 -5.79
CA ALA A 52 -6.78 18.68 -6.59
C ALA A 52 -6.38 18.75 -8.07
N GLN A 53 -7.33 18.39 -8.93
CA GLN A 53 -7.18 18.40 -10.37
C GLN A 53 -8.15 19.45 -10.92
N SER A 54 -7.63 20.45 -11.62
CA SER A 54 -8.42 21.58 -12.14
C SER A 54 -8.64 21.43 -13.64
N PRO A 55 -9.88 21.61 -14.14
CA PRO A 55 -10.15 21.61 -15.57
C PRO A 55 -9.39 22.73 -16.32
N PRO A 56 -9.13 22.56 -17.62
CA PRO A 56 -9.38 21.37 -18.42
C PRO A 56 -8.28 20.31 -18.19
N LEU A 57 -8.69 19.05 -17.99
CA LEU A 57 -7.79 17.91 -17.93
C LEU A 57 -8.29 16.83 -18.89
N ASP A 58 -7.38 16.29 -19.68
CA ASP A 58 -7.68 15.17 -20.55
C ASP A 58 -7.77 13.86 -19.75
N SER A 59 -8.43 12.86 -20.33
CA SER A 59 -8.67 11.56 -19.69
C SER A 59 -7.37 10.80 -19.36
N LEU A 60 -6.30 10.98 -20.14
CA LEU A 60 -5.02 10.30 -19.92
C LEU A 60 -4.31 10.89 -18.70
N THR A 61 -4.30 12.21 -18.56
CA THR A 61 -3.75 12.90 -17.38
C THR A 61 -4.52 12.52 -16.11
N LEU A 62 -5.85 12.40 -16.18
CA LEU A 62 -6.66 11.91 -15.06
C LEU A 62 -6.33 10.46 -14.69
N ALA A 63 -6.16 9.57 -15.67
CA ALA A 63 -5.80 8.18 -15.44
C ALA A 63 -4.42 8.04 -14.77
N HIS A 64 -3.43 8.84 -15.21
CA HIS A 64 -2.11 8.88 -14.56
C HIS A 64 -2.20 9.37 -13.11
N ALA A 65 -2.98 10.42 -12.86
CA ALA A 65 -3.20 10.92 -11.51
C ALA A 65 -3.85 9.85 -10.61
N GLU A 66 -4.84 9.12 -11.13
CA GLU A 66 -5.51 8.06 -10.37
C GLU A 66 -4.60 6.87 -10.10
N GLY A 67 -3.76 6.48 -11.07
CA GLY A 67 -2.74 5.46 -10.85
C GLY A 67 -1.77 5.84 -9.73
N ALA A 68 -1.36 7.11 -9.66
CA ALA A 68 -0.51 7.61 -8.58
C ALA A 68 -1.23 7.58 -7.21
N ARG A 69 -2.51 7.94 -7.15
CA ARG A 69 -3.32 7.86 -5.91
C ARG A 69 -3.47 6.43 -5.43
N TRP A 70 -3.77 5.51 -6.35
CA TRP A 70 -3.91 4.09 -6.04
C TRP A 70 -2.61 3.52 -5.45
N LEU A 71 -1.46 3.82 -6.05
CA LEU A 71 -0.17 3.34 -5.56
C LEU A 71 0.11 3.81 -4.12
N VAL A 72 -0.14 5.08 -3.82
CA VAL A 72 0.04 5.62 -2.47
C VAL A 72 -0.97 5.04 -1.48
N ALA A 73 -2.20 4.78 -1.90
CA ALA A 73 -3.21 4.11 -1.07
C ALA A 73 -2.79 2.67 -0.71
N VAL A 74 -2.27 1.90 -1.68
CA VAL A 74 -1.71 0.56 -1.43
C VAL A 74 -0.58 0.63 -0.40
N LEU A 75 0.35 1.59 -0.56
CA LEU A 75 1.46 1.76 0.40
C LEU A 75 0.96 2.06 1.81
N ILE A 76 0.00 2.98 1.97
CA ILE A 76 -0.62 3.29 3.27
C ILE A 76 -1.23 2.03 3.88
N GLN A 77 -1.97 1.25 3.09
CA GLN A 77 -2.59 0.02 3.58
C GLN A 77 -1.53 -1.02 4.01
N ARG A 78 -0.43 -1.16 3.26
CA ARG A 78 0.71 -2.03 3.64
C ARG A 78 1.30 -1.61 5.00
N ILE A 79 1.55 -0.32 5.19
CA ILE A 79 2.08 0.24 6.44
C ILE A 79 1.13 -0.08 7.60
N GLU A 80 -0.17 0.14 7.43
CA GLU A 80 -1.17 -0.16 8.46
C GLU A 80 -1.23 -1.65 8.79
N LEU A 81 -1.22 -2.52 7.78
CA LEU A 81 -1.23 -3.97 7.97
C LEU A 81 0.01 -4.43 8.75
N GLY A 82 1.18 -3.84 8.48
CA GLY A 82 2.41 -4.14 9.20
C GLY A 82 2.41 -3.60 10.64
N ARG A 83 1.88 -2.39 10.86
CA ARG A 83 1.78 -1.76 12.20
C ARG A 83 0.78 -2.48 13.11
N LYS A 84 -0.35 -2.92 12.56
CA LYS A 84 -1.39 -3.63 13.32
C LYS A 84 -0.93 -5.02 13.77
N GLY A 85 0.21 -5.53 13.27
CA GLY A 85 0.70 -6.88 13.59
C GLY A 85 -0.40 -7.91 13.41
N LEU A 86 -0.94 -8.03 12.19
CA LEU A 86 -2.28 -8.62 12.02
C LEU A 86 -2.33 -10.16 12.14
N PRO A 87 -3.50 -10.68 12.55
CA PRO A 87 -3.73 -11.96 13.23
C PRO A 87 -3.58 -13.14 12.26
N PRO A 88 -3.59 -14.39 12.76
CA PRO A 88 -3.59 -15.57 11.90
C PRO A 88 -4.75 -15.49 10.92
N LEU A 89 -4.43 -15.46 9.62
CA LEU A 89 -5.42 -15.62 8.57
C LEU A 89 -5.96 -17.06 8.64
N GLY A 90 -7.12 -17.22 9.28
CA GLY A 90 -7.83 -18.48 9.44
C GLY A 90 -9.02 -18.38 10.39
N LYS A 91 -10.18 -18.01 9.86
CA LYS A 91 -11.45 -18.65 10.21
C LYS A 91 -12.06 -19.18 8.92
#